data_AF-A0A0N4URU5-F1
#
_entry.id   AF-A0A0N4URU5-F1
#
_cell.length_a   1.000
_cell.length_b   1.000
_cell.length_c   1.000
_cell.angle_alpha   90.00
_cell.angle_beta   90.00
_cell.angle_gamma   90.00
#
_symmetry.space_group_name_H-M   'P 1'
#
loop_
_entity.id
_entity.type
_entity.pdbx_description
1 polymer ?
#
loop_
_entity_poly.entity_id
_entity_poly.type
_entity_poly.pdbx_seq_one_letter_code
_entity_poly.pdbx_strand_id
1 'polypeptide(L)'
;MFAYLLILATLCNFANGGGVDINVCVKSVPVGQEFKKRPSVPVENCQDRDMACTEIFKFMPNNGAILANNLKPKFLYFLLALQKKRKAMSFSDEDYKVPDDCQKDQYKMLARQICPRTCALCCLTKEYNCQNGKN
;
A
#
# COMPACT_ATOMS: atom_id res chain seq x y z
N MET A 1 37.05 -5.66 7.38
CA MET A 1 35.80 -5.59 8.19
C MET A 1 34.97 -4.34 7.92
N PHE A 2 35.56 -3.15 7.70
CA PHE A 2 34.79 -1.92 7.38
C PHE A 2 33.93 -2.01 6.11
N ALA A 3 34.40 -2.68 5.05
CA ALA A 3 33.61 -2.87 3.83
C ALA A 3 32.28 -3.62 4.07
N TYR A 4 32.26 -4.59 4.99
CA TYR A 4 31.05 -5.35 5.32
C TYR A 4 30.03 -4.49 6.07
N LEU A 5 30.49 -3.60 6.96
CA LEU A 5 29.64 -2.63 7.65
C LEU A 5 29.06 -1.60 6.68
N LEU A 6 29.82 -1.16 5.68
CA LEU A 6 29.31 -0.25 4.65
C LEU A 6 28.25 -0.91 3.77
N ILE A 7 28.42 -2.18 3.40
CA ILE A 7 27.43 -2.97 2.64
C ILE A 7 26.15 -3.18 3.48
N LEU A 8 26.27 -3.51 4.77
CA LEU A 8 25.12 -3.62 5.66
C LEU A 8 24.42 -2.27 5.87
N ALA A 9 25.17 -1.18 6.00
CA ALA A 9 24.60 0.16 6.15
C ALA A 9 23.86 0.62 4.88
N THR A 10 24.37 0.33 3.68
CA THR A 10 23.64 0.61 2.44
C THR A 10 22.39 -0.25 2.30
N LEU A 11 22.43 -1.53 2.68
CA LEU A 11 21.25 -2.39 2.76
C LEU A 11 20.21 -1.91 3.79
N CYS A 12 20.64 -1.39 4.94
CA CYS A 12 19.72 -0.82 5.93
C CYS A 12 19.05 0.48 5.45
N ASN A 13 19.74 1.30 4.65
CA ASN A 13 19.14 2.50 4.05
C ASN A 13 18.06 2.16 3.01
N PHE A 14 18.15 0.98 2.37
CA PHE A 14 17.07 0.48 1.51
C PHE A 14 15.79 0.12 2.28
N ALA A 15 15.87 -0.12 3.60
CA ALA A 15 14.73 -0.58 4.39
C ALA A 15 13.80 0.54 4.87
N ASN A 16 14.14 1.82 4.67
CA ASN A 16 13.32 2.95 5.08
C ASN A 16 12.27 3.30 4.01
N GLY A 17 11.36 2.37 3.77
CA GLY A 17 10.27 2.51 2.80
C GLY A 17 9.13 3.36 3.34
N GLY A 18 8.95 4.54 2.77
CA GLY A 18 7.81 5.43 3.06
C GLY A 18 6.56 5.06 2.28
N GLY A 19 5.41 5.54 2.73
CA GLY A 19 4.17 5.46 1.95
C GLY A 19 4.15 6.48 0.82
N VAL A 20 3.99 6.02 -0.42
CA VAL A 20 3.83 6.87 -1.61
C VAL A 20 2.42 6.79 -2.17
N ASP A 21 1.98 7.84 -2.85
CA ASP A 21 0.67 7.87 -3.49
C ASP A 21 0.59 6.86 -4.64
N ILE A 22 -0.57 6.21 -4.74
CA ILE A 22 -0.81 5.27 -5.84
C ILE A 22 -1.02 6.08 -7.13
N ASN A 23 -0.33 5.68 -8.20
CA ASN A 23 -0.37 6.29 -9.53
C ASN A 23 -0.81 5.31 -10.63
N VAL A 24 -0.96 4.02 -10.33
CA VAL A 24 -1.39 2.94 -11.24
C VAL A 24 -2.51 2.14 -10.57
N CYS A 25 -3.43 1.55 -11.33
CA CYS A 25 -4.58 0.83 -10.76
C CYS A 25 -5.40 1.70 -9.79
N VAL A 26 -5.60 2.97 -10.13
CA VAL A 26 -6.37 3.93 -9.31
C VAL A 26 -7.71 4.23 -9.95
N LYS A 27 -8.75 4.38 -9.12
CA LYS A 27 -10.02 5.01 -9.46
C LYS A 27 -10.28 6.20 -8.54
N SER A 28 -10.86 7.26 -9.08
CA SER A 28 -11.34 8.41 -8.31
C SER A 28 -12.75 8.13 -7.84
N VAL A 29 -13.00 8.19 -6.52
CA VAL A 29 -14.32 7.97 -5.93
C VAL A 29 -14.76 9.25 -5.22
N PRO A 30 -16.00 9.72 -5.42
CA PRO A 30 -16.52 10.87 -4.71
C PRO A 30 -16.71 10.54 -3.22
N VAL A 31 -16.14 11.37 -2.35
CA VAL A 31 -16.28 11.33 -0.89
C VAL A 31 -16.71 12.72 -0.44
N GLY A 32 -18.01 12.93 -0.27
CA GLY A 32 -18.56 14.26 -0.02
C GLY A 32 -18.37 15.18 -1.24
N GLN A 33 -17.68 16.31 -1.05
CA GLN A 33 -17.34 17.28 -2.11
C GLN A 33 -15.97 17.03 -2.76
N GLU A 34 -15.20 16.05 -2.28
CA GLU A 34 -13.85 15.76 -2.77
C GLU A 34 -13.80 14.42 -3.52
N PHE A 35 -12.78 14.25 -4.37
CA PHE A 35 -12.48 12.96 -5.00
C PHE A 35 -11.26 12.34 -4.32
N LYS A 36 -11.37 11.07 -3.94
CA LYS A 36 -10.27 10.33 -3.32
C LYS A 36 -9.76 9.23 -4.22
N LYS A 37 -8.45 9.02 -4.21
CA LYS A 37 -7.78 7.95 -4.94
C LYS A 37 -7.96 6.63 -4.21
N ARG A 38 -8.49 5.64 -4.92
CA ARG A 38 -8.79 4.30 -4.40
C ARG A 38 -8.17 3.26 -5.34
N PRO A 39 -7.74 2.08 -4.85
CA PRO A 39 -7.44 0.96 -5.74
C PRO A 39 -8.63 0.64 -6.65
N SER A 40 -8.39 0.42 -7.94
CA SER A 40 -9.43 0.11 -8.92
C SER A 40 -10.19 -1.17 -8.53
N VAL A 41 -9.41 -2.19 -8.15
CA VAL A 41 -9.91 -3.46 -7.64
C VAL A 41 -10.05 -3.36 -6.12
N PRO A 42 -11.24 -3.65 -5.56
CA PRO A 42 -11.41 -3.76 -4.12
C PRO A 42 -10.41 -4.74 -3.52
N VAL A 43 -9.80 -4.30 -2.45
CA VAL A 43 -8.75 -4.96 -1.68
C VAL A 43 -9.20 -6.27 -1.05
N GLU A 44 -10.50 -6.43 -0.82
CA GLU A 44 -11.13 -7.68 -0.38
C GLU A 44 -11.15 -8.75 -1.47
N ASN A 45 -11.18 -8.34 -2.74
CA ASN A 45 -11.23 -9.24 -3.88
C ASN A 45 -9.82 -9.68 -4.29
N CYS A 46 -8.78 -8.98 -3.84
CA CYS A 46 -7.42 -9.25 -4.20
C CYS A 46 -6.65 -9.94 -3.09
N GLN A 47 -5.76 -10.86 -3.46
CA GLN A 47 -4.92 -11.59 -2.53
C GLN A 47 -3.47 -11.52 -2.99
N ASP A 48 -2.59 -11.38 -2.01
CA ASP A 48 -1.17 -11.65 -2.24
C ASP A 48 -0.97 -13.15 -2.39
N ARG A 49 -0.01 -13.53 -3.25
CA ARG A 49 0.33 -14.94 -3.50
C ARG A 49 1.35 -15.46 -2.50
N ASP A 50 2.00 -14.58 -1.75
CA ASP A 50 2.99 -14.93 -0.73
C ASP A 50 2.72 -14.16 0.57
N MET A 51 2.91 -14.83 1.70
CA MET A 51 2.79 -14.25 3.03
C MET A 51 3.94 -13.27 3.33
N ALA A 52 5.08 -13.42 2.66
CA ALA A 52 6.25 -12.57 2.82
C ALA A 52 6.07 -11.15 2.26
N CYS A 53 4.95 -10.83 1.59
CA CYS A 53 4.73 -9.50 1.01
C CYS A 53 4.87 -8.35 2.00
N THR A 54 4.53 -8.58 3.27
CA THR A 54 4.69 -7.60 4.35
C THR A 54 6.15 -7.36 4.74
N GLU A 55 7.02 -8.35 4.53
CA GLU A 55 8.47 -8.26 4.74
C GLU A 55 9.21 -7.79 3.49
N ILE A 56 8.71 -8.10 2.30
CA ILE A 56 9.29 -7.67 1.02
C ILE A 56 9.01 -6.18 0.78
N PHE A 57 7.76 -5.76 0.97
CA PHE A 57 7.30 -4.40 0.74
C PHE A 57 6.97 -3.75 2.08
N LYS A 58 8.03 -3.42 2.84
CA LYS A 58 7.89 -2.84 4.17
C LYS A 58 7.29 -1.45 4.09
N PHE A 59 6.39 -1.17 5.01
CA PHE A 59 5.80 0.15 5.17
C PHE A 59 6.18 0.67 6.55
N MET A 60 6.95 1.75 6.61
CA MET A 60 7.08 2.49 7.86
C MET A 60 5.82 3.35 8.06
N PRO A 61 5.05 3.16 9.14
CA PRO A 61 3.84 3.93 9.40
C PRO A 61 4.21 5.35 9.81
N ASN A 62 4.47 6.20 8.82
CA ASN A 62 4.59 7.63 9.02
C ASN A 62 3.22 8.27 8.76
N ASN A 63 2.62 8.85 9.81
CA ASN A 63 1.52 9.82 9.72
C ASN A 63 0.14 9.30 9.28
N GLY A 64 -0.31 8.14 9.75
CA GLY A 64 -1.74 7.77 9.64
C GLY A 64 -2.24 7.48 8.22
N ALA A 65 -1.35 7.35 7.23
CA ALA A 65 -1.66 7.01 5.85
C ALA A 65 -2.46 5.70 5.72
N ILE A 66 -3.56 5.68 4.95
CA ILE A 66 -4.37 4.47 4.70
C ILE A 66 -3.65 3.60 3.66
N LEU A 67 -3.29 2.38 4.06
CA LEU A 67 -2.57 1.45 3.20
C LEU A 67 -3.50 0.77 2.20
N ALA A 68 -3.05 0.70 0.95
CA ALA A 68 -3.78 0.12 -0.17
C ALA A 68 -4.01 -1.39 -0.08
N ASN A 69 -3.50 -2.05 0.95
CA ASN A 69 -3.61 -3.49 1.17
C ASN A 69 -4.56 -3.84 2.32
N ASN A 70 -5.26 -2.84 2.87
CA ASN A 70 -6.11 -2.95 4.04
C ASN A 70 -5.42 -3.49 5.31
N LEU A 71 -4.07 -3.51 5.38
CA LEU A 71 -3.35 -3.97 6.57
C LEU A 71 -3.37 -2.97 7.74
N LYS A 72 -4.21 -1.94 7.70
CA LYS A 72 -4.65 -1.33 8.94
C LYS A 72 -5.59 -2.33 9.61
N PRO A 73 -5.21 -2.97 10.73
CA PRO A 73 -6.14 -3.84 11.41
C PRO A 73 -7.35 -2.98 11.71
N LYS A 74 -8.54 -3.35 11.21
CA LYS A 74 -9.81 -2.72 11.60
C LYS A 74 -9.83 -2.54 13.13
N PHE A 75 -9.21 -3.50 13.83
CA PHE A 75 -8.96 -3.52 15.26
C PHE A 75 -8.07 -2.38 15.80
N LEU A 76 -6.95 -2.04 15.15
CA LEU A 76 -6.04 -1.00 15.67
C LEU A 76 -6.65 0.40 15.52
N TYR A 77 -7.38 0.65 14.43
CA TYR A 77 -8.13 1.89 14.27
C TYR A 77 -9.30 1.98 15.22
N PHE A 78 -9.99 0.85 15.46
CA PHE A 78 -11.04 0.78 16.46
C PHE A 78 -10.51 1.06 17.87
N LEU A 79 -9.39 0.46 18.26
CA LEU A 79 -8.74 0.73 19.55
C LEU A 79 -8.26 2.17 19.67
N LEU A 80 -7.63 2.73 18.64
CA LEU A 80 -7.20 4.14 18.65
C LEU A 80 -8.39 5.11 18.69
N ALA A 81 -9.50 4.77 18.02
CA ALA A 81 -10.74 5.54 18.08
C ALA A 81 -11.39 5.46 19.46
N LEU A 82 -11.40 4.28 20.10
CA LEU A 82 -11.88 4.10 21.47
C LEU A 82 -11.05 4.90 22.48
N GLN A 83 -9.72 4.91 22.36
CA GLN A 83 -8.86 5.68 23.27
C GLN A 83 -9.00 7.20 23.13
N LYS A 84 -9.42 7.71 21.97
CA LYS A 84 -9.45 9.15 21.69
C LYS A 84 -10.82 9.84 21.82
N LYS A 85 -11.92 9.14 22.17
CA LYS A 85 -13.30 9.71 22.13
C LYS A 85 -13.59 10.51 20.85
N ARG A 86 -12.90 10.21 19.75
CA ARG A 86 -13.13 10.89 18.48
C ARG A 86 -14.22 10.13 17.75
N LYS A 87 -15.17 10.90 17.19
CA LYS A 87 -16.18 10.47 16.22
C LYS A 87 -15.58 9.40 15.33
N ALA A 88 -16.30 8.28 15.11
CA ALA A 88 -15.86 7.18 14.26
C ALA A 88 -15.16 7.73 13.03
N MET A 89 -13.82 7.60 13.01
CA MET A 89 -13.03 8.15 11.92
C MET A 89 -13.35 7.29 10.73
N SER A 90 -14.16 7.83 9.82
CA SER A 90 -14.52 7.15 8.58
C SER A 90 -13.22 6.72 7.93
N PHE A 91 -13.08 5.43 7.66
CA PHE A 91 -11.92 4.81 7.02
C PHE A 91 -11.75 5.25 5.54
N SER A 92 -12.33 6.38 5.16
CA SER A 92 -12.66 6.71 3.77
C SER A 92 -12.29 8.10 3.32
N ASP A 93 -11.59 8.93 4.12
CA ASP A 93 -11.30 10.31 3.72
C ASP A 93 -9.86 10.57 3.27
N GLU A 94 -8.89 9.74 3.67
CA GLU A 94 -7.51 9.89 3.19
C GLU A 94 -7.31 9.15 1.87
N ASP A 95 -6.35 9.61 1.05
CA ASP A 95 -5.88 8.85 -0.11
C ASP A 95 -5.12 7.59 0.33
N TYR A 96 -5.23 6.54 -0.49
CA TYR A 96 -4.47 5.32 -0.23
C TYR A 96 -3.00 5.50 -0.61
N LYS A 97 -2.11 4.88 0.16
CA LYS A 97 -0.67 4.80 -0.09
C LYS A 97 -0.19 3.36 -0.18
N VAL A 98 0.88 3.16 -0.94
CA VAL A 98 1.62 1.89 -1.05
C VAL A 98 3.06 2.08 -0.56
N PRO A 99 3.78 1.01 -0.17
CA PRO A 99 5.23 1.07 0.00
C PRO A 99 5.91 1.67 -1.23
N ASP A 100 6.91 2.53 -1.04
CA ASP A 100 7.73 3.10 -2.11
C ASP A 100 8.37 2.02 -3.01
N ASP A 101 8.77 0.89 -2.43
CA ASP A 101 9.30 -0.27 -3.13
C ASP A 101 8.32 -0.83 -4.20
N CYS A 102 7.01 -0.69 -3.98
CA CYS A 102 6.01 -1.09 -4.97
C CYS A 102 6.11 -0.28 -6.28
N GLN A 103 6.70 0.92 -6.23
CA GLN A 103 6.83 1.84 -7.36
C GLN A 103 8.21 1.78 -8.03
N LYS A 104 9.21 1.15 -7.40
CA LYS A 104 10.57 1.03 -7.96
C LYS A 104 10.58 0.06 -9.14
N ASP A 105 11.16 0.45 -10.27
CA ASP A 105 11.17 -0.35 -11.50
C ASP A 105 11.69 -1.78 -11.30
N GLN A 106 12.73 -1.95 -10.48
CA GLN A 106 13.32 -3.24 -10.13
C GLN A 106 12.35 -4.21 -9.44
N TYR A 107 11.30 -3.71 -8.77
CA TYR A 107 10.34 -4.54 -8.04
C TYR A 107 8.95 -4.57 -8.68
N LYS A 108 8.68 -3.78 -9.74
CA LYS A 108 7.35 -3.72 -10.38
C LYS A 108 6.80 -5.08 -10.81
N MET A 109 7.64 -5.91 -11.43
CA MET A 109 7.22 -7.26 -11.85
C MET A 109 6.95 -8.17 -10.66
N LEU A 110 7.83 -8.14 -9.65
CA LEU A 110 7.71 -8.91 -8.42
C LEU A 110 6.43 -8.52 -7.65
N ALA A 111 6.21 -7.22 -7.47
CA ALA A 111 5.02 -6.64 -6.85
C ALA A 111 3.75 -7.10 -7.56
N ARG A 112 3.72 -7.09 -8.89
CA ARG A 112 2.56 -7.55 -9.68
C ARG A 112 2.31 -9.06 -9.55
N GLN A 113 3.38 -9.86 -9.54
CA GLN A 113 3.27 -11.32 -9.58
C GLN A 113 2.99 -11.94 -8.21
N ILE A 114 3.65 -11.42 -7.16
CA ILE A 114 3.65 -12.02 -5.83
C ILE A 114 2.77 -11.22 -4.87
N CYS A 115 2.85 -9.88 -4.92
CA CYS A 115 2.25 -9.00 -3.92
C CYS A 115 1.25 -7.98 -4.50
N PRO A 116 0.30 -8.39 -5.38
CA PRO A 116 -0.56 -7.44 -6.06
C PRO A 116 -1.50 -6.71 -5.11
N ARG A 117 -1.91 -7.33 -3.98
CA ARG A 117 -2.74 -6.67 -2.98
C ARG A 117 -1.90 -5.68 -2.18
N THR A 118 -0.73 -6.10 -1.72
CA THR A 118 0.18 -5.24 -0.95
C THR A 118 0.55 -3.97 -1.70
N CYS A 119 0.78 -4.08 -3.00
CA CYS A 119 1.16 -2.98 -3.87
C CYS A 119 0.02 -2.33 -4.66
N ALA A 120 -1.24 -2.69 -4.41
CA ALA A 120 -2.42 -2.21 -5.16
C ALA A 120 -2.37 -2.46 -6.68
N LEU A 121 -1.64 -3.47 -7.14
CA LEU A 121 -1.45 -3.85 -8.54
C LEU A 121 -2.42 -4.96 -8.99
N CYS A 122 -3.47 -5.24 -8.23
CA CYS A 122 -4.47 -6.26 -8.57
C CYS A 122 -5.07 -6.06 -9.96
N CYS A 123 -5.28 -4.81 -10.37
CA CYS A 123 -5.83 -4.49 -11.68
C CYS A 123 -4.94 -5.00 -12.84
N LEU A 124 -3.64 -5.18 -12.58
CA LEU A 124 -2.67 -5.68 -13.53
C LEU A 124 -2.56 -7.20 -13.54
N THR A 125 -3.15 -7.92 -12.60
CA THR A 125 -3.05 -9.37 -12.60
C THR A 125 -3.91 -9.96 -13.72
N LYS A 126 -3.65 -11.21 -14.12
CA LYS A 126 -4.41 -11.85 -15.22
C LYS A 126 -5.90 -12.02 -14.86
N GLU A 127 -6.20 -12.14 -13.58
CA GLU A 127 -7.54 -12.36 -13.04
C GLU A 127 -8.45 -11.12 -13.23
N TYR A 128 -7.90 -9.92 -13.10
CA TYR A 128 -8.66 -8.67 -13.23
C TYR A 128 -8.44 -7.96 -14.55
N ASN A 129 -7.19 -7.98 -15.04
CA ASN A 129 -6.73 -7.40 -16.31
C ASN A 129 -7.44 -6.08 -16.68
N CYS A 130 -7.57 -5.18 -15.71
CA CYS A 130 -8.15 -3.87 -15.95
C CYS A 130 -7.21 -3.11 -16.89
N GLN A 131 -7.77 -2.37 -17.85
CA GLN A 131 -6.98 -1.45 -18.66
C GLN A 131 -6.39 -0.37 -17.74
N ASN A 132 -5.13 -0.56 -17.34
CA ASN A 132 -4.29 0.37 -16.56
C ASN A 132 -4.77 1.82 -16.57
N GLY A 133 -5.67 2.19 -15.66
CA GLY A 133 -6.16 3.56 -15.48
C GLY A 133 -6.54 4.31 -16.77
N LYS A 134 -6.90 3.62 -17.87
CA LYS A 134 -7.32 4.27 -19.12
C LYS A 134 -8.84 4.38 -19.14
N ASN A 135 -9.32 5.50 -18.63
CA ASN A 135 -10.49 6.19 -19.18
C ASN A 135 -9.98 7.48 -19.82
#